data_AF-A0ABD0WBL1-F1
#
_entry.id   AF-A0ABD0WBL1-F1
#
_cell.length_a   1.000
_cell.length_b   1.000
_cell.length_c   1.000
_cell.angle_alpha   90.00
_cell.angle_beta   90.00
_cell.angle_gamma   90.00
#
_symmetry.space_group_name_H-M   'P 1'
#
loop_
_entity.id
_entity.type
_entity.pdbx_description
1 polymer ?
#
loop_
_entity_poly.entity_id
_entity_poly.type
_entity_poly.pdbx_seq_one_letter_code
_entity_poly.pdbx_strand_id
1 'polypeptide(L)'
;MGSANIAEAMEIMLLAVVSPEIRCEWHLENWEVALVSTMVFLGFMVCGVLSGYVADRYGRWKVVFGGSLWAAYFSLLTSFSPSYGWFIFLRFMVGCGVAGCSQGFVLKTEFIPASYRAYLLPLASIFWMIGSMLIIVLGMTVVPTLGWRWMIRLSVIPSIFILILFQFIPESARYNVSAGNMKAAVETLERIARMNRASLPPGNLVETVVEERGSWRLLISPTYRRTSLLLWYSWFVASFSYYGSVLSSSELLEKNLLCVTDADAEHQQKHHHPQDGTCYCIPFGYGDYQTLLVSCLGRLP
;
A
#
# COMPACT_ATOMS: atom_id res chain seq x y z
N MET A 1 1.04 14.93 -4.33
CA MET A 1 0.09 13.81 -4.12
C MET A 1 0.61 12.47 -4.61
N GLY A 2 1.40 12.40 -5.70
CA GLY A 2 2.03 11.15 -6.13
C GLY A 2 2.97 10.53 -5.09
N SER A 3 3.68 11.36 -4.32
CA SER A 3 4.56 10.93 -3.23
C SER A 3 3.92 10.00 -2.20
N ALA A 4 2.63 10.15 -1.87
CA ALA A 4 1.92 9.25 -0.96
C ALA A 4 1.85 7.80 -1.47
N ASN A 5 1.82 7.60 -2.79
CA ASN A 5 1.85 6.27 -3.39
C ASN A 5 3.20 5.57 -3.17
N ILE A 6 4.29 6.32 -2.95
CA ILE A 6 5.60 5.72 -2.68
C ILE A 6 5.54 4.98 -1.34
N ALA A 7 5.07 5.64 -0.28
CA ALA A 7 4.96 5.04 1.05
C ALA A 7 3.97 3.86 1.06
N GLU A 8 2.82 4.02 0.39
CA GLU A 8 1.83 2.94 0.25
C GLU A 8 2.41 1.72 -0.47
N ALA A 9 3.11 1.94 -1.59
CA ALA A 9 3.74 0.88 -2.35
C ALA A 9 4.87 0.20 -1.57
N MET A 10 5.68 0.97 -0.82
CA MET A 10 6.71 0.40 0.04
C MET A 10 6.11 -0.56 1.07
N GLU A 11 5.05 -0.15 1.77
CA GLU A 11 4.42 -0.98 2.81
C GLU A 11 3.81 -2.28 2.27
N ILE A 12 3.16 -2.23 1.10
CA ILE A 12 2.58 -3.43 0.48
C ILE A 12 3.68 -4.33 -0.10
N MET A 13 4.66 -3.76 -0.81
CA MET A 13 5.73 -4.53 -1.48
C MET A 13 6.78 -5.06 -0.49
N LEU A 14 6.86 -4.48 0.70
CA LEU A 14 7.68 -4.99 1.79
C LEU A 14 7.37 -6.46 2.09
N LEU A 15 6.11 -6.90 1.93
CA LEU A 15 5.71 -8.29 2.13
C LEU A 15 6.54 -9.26 1.29
N ALA A 16 6.74 -8.96 0.00
CA ALA A 16 7.51 -9.81 -0.90
C ALA A 16 8.99 -9.91 -0.51
N VAL A 17 9.53 -8.89 0.16
CA VAL A 17 10.94 -8.85 0.60
C VAL A 17 11.12 -9.49 1.98
N VAL A 18 10.13 -9.33 2.88
CA VAL A 18 10.23 -9.79 4.27
C VAL A 18 9.84 -11.25 4.43
N SER A 19 8.98 -11.79 3.57
CA SER A 19 8.48 -13.18 3.63
C SER A 19 9.57 -14.25 3.80
N PRO A 20 10.65 -14.29 2.98
CA PRO A 20 11.68 -15.32 3.13
C PRO A 20 12.45 -15.19 4.46
N GLU A 21 12.71 -13.96 4.91
CA GLU A 21 13.44 -13.69 6.14
C GLU A 21 12.66 -14.16 7.38
N ILE A 22 11.34 -13.91 7.41
CA ILE A 22 10.49 -14.38 8.51
C ILE A 22 10.25 -15.89 8.45
N ARG A 23 10.26 -16.50 7.26
CA ARG A 23 10.21 -17.97 7.14
C ARG A 23 11.41 -18.57 7.86
N CYS A 24 12.61 -18.05 7.63
CA CYS A 24 13.81 -18.55 8.29
C CYS A 24 13.85 -18.24 9.79
N GLU A 25 13.44 -17.05 10.25
CA GLU A 25 13.49 -16.70 11.68
C GLU A 25 12.53 -17.55 12.53
N TRP A 26 11.31 -17.81 12.03
CA TRP A 26 10.27 -18.51 12.78
C TRP A 26 9.95 -19.93 12.28
N HIS A 27 10.68 -20.44 11.29
CA HIS A 27 10.53 -21.80 10.74
C HIS A 27 9.10 -22.07 10.28
N LEU A 28 8.59 -21.15 9.45
CA LEU A 28 7.18 -21.14 9.07
C LEU A 28 6.87 -22.12 7.94
N GLU A 29 5.70 -22.73 8.00
CA GLU A 29 5.13 -23.51 6.89
C GLU A 29 4.63 -22.59 5.75
N ASN A 30 4.41 -23.16 4.56
CA ASN A 30 3.98 -22.38 3.39
C ASN A 30 2.66 -21.62 3.62
N TRP A 31 1.70 -22.23 4.35
CA TRP A 31 0.43 -21.59 4.64
C TRP A 31 0.58 -20.45 5.67
N GLU A 32 1.55 -20.54 6.58
CA GLU A 32 1.88 -19.47 7.53
C GLU A 32 2.50 -18.27 6.81
N VAL A 33 3.42 -18.49 5.87
CA VAL A 33 3.95 -17.39 5.06
C VAL A 33 2.84 -16.74 4.23
N ALA A 34 1.96 -17.54 3.62
CA ALA A 34 0.78 -17.02 2.91
C ALA A 34 -0.18 -16.24 3.83
N LEU A 35 -0.29 -16.64 5.10
CA LEU A 35 -1.16 -15.98 6.08
C LEU A 35 -0.74 -14.53 6.35
N VAL A 36 0.55 -14.21 6.26
CA VAL A 36 1.07 -12.84 6.46
C VAL A 36 0.46 -11.87 5.45
N SER A 37 0.54 -12.20 4.17
CA SER A 37 -0.03 -11.35 3.11
C SER A 37 -1.56 -11.32 3.19
N THR A 38 -2.17 -12.48 3.46
CA THR A 38 -3.62 -12.60 3.63
C THR A 38 -4.14 -11.68 4.73
N MET A 39 -3.45 -11.59 5.86
CA MET A 39 -3.87 -10.77 7.00
C MET A 39 -3.72 -9.27 6.75
N VAL A 40 -2.71 -8.84 5.97
CA VAL A 40 -2.63 -7.45 5.50
C VAL A 40 -3.83 -7.11 4.61
N PHE A 41 -4.13 -7.95 3.62
CA PHE A 41 -5.26 -7.70 2.71
C PHE A 41 -6.62 -7.84 3.41
N LEU A 42 -6.74 -8.72 4.41
CA LEU A 42 -7.93 -8.83 5.26
C LEU A 42 -8.14 -7.54 6.05
N GLY A 43 -7.08 -6.98 6.65
CA GLY A 43 -7.11 -5.68 7.30
C GLY A 43 -7.51 -4.58 6.33
N PHE A 44 -6.93 -4.57 5.12
CA PHE A 44 -7.30 -3.64 4.07
C PHE A 44 -8.80 -3.73 3.71
N MET A 45 -9.34 -4.95 3.56
CA MET A 45 -10.74 -5.17 3.21
C MET A 45 -11.69 -4.67 4.30
N VAL A 46 -11.47 -5.05 5.57
CA VAL A 46 -12.34 -4.68 6.69
C VAL A 46 -12.31 -3.17 6.92
N CYS A 47 -11.12 -2.58 6.93
CA CYS A 47 -10.94 -1.17 7.20
C CYS A 47 -11.21 -0.28 5.98
N GLY A 48 -11.22 -0.81 4.74
CA GLY A 48 -11.49 -0.05 3.52
C GLY A 48 -12.92 0.46 3.43
N VAL A 49 -13.90 -0.35 3.84
CA VAL A 49 -15.31 0.09 3.89
C VAL A 49 -15.49 1.18 4.94
N LEU A 50 -14.86 1.00 6.11
CA LEU A 50 -14.90 1.97 7.20
C LEU A 50 -14.18 3.27 6.81
N SER A 51 -13.01 3.19 6.19
CA SER A 51 -12.24 4.36 5.77
C SER A 51 -12.98 5.16 4.70
N GLY A 52 -13.66 4.49 3.76
CA GLY A 52 -14.53 5.16 2.78
C GLY A 52 -15.67 5.91 3.45
N TYR A 53 -16.41 5.26 4.35
CA TYR A 53 -17.50 5.90 5.10
C TYR A 53 -17.04 7.10 5.92
N VAL A 54 -15.92 6.96 6.64
CA VAL A 54 -15.34 8.04 7.45
C VAL A 54 -14.83 9.17 6.56
N ALA A 55 -14.23 8.86 5.40
CA ALA A 55 -13.69 9.85 4.47
C ALA A 55 -14.79 10.73 3.88
N ASP A 56 -15.92 10.13 3.50
CA ASP A 56 -17.07 10.86 2.97
C ASP A 56 -17.74 11.73 4.06
N ARG A 57 -17.66 11.34 5.35
CA ARG A 57 -18.30 12.07 6.45
C ARG A 57 -17.42 13.16 7.10
N TYR A 58 -16.13 12.92 7.25
CA TYR A 58 -15.23 13.77 8.04
C TYR A 58 -14.15 14.47 7.21
N GLY A 59 -14.00 14.11 5.94
CA GLY A 59 -13.01 14.65 5.01
C GLY A 59 -12.00 13.60 4.59
N ARG A 60 -11.68 13.59 3.29
CA ARG A 60 -10.74 12.63 2.70
C ARG A 60 -9.32 12.89 3.17
N TRP A 61 -8.92 14.16 3.30
CA TRP A 61 -7.59 14.51 3.76
C TRP A 61 -7.29 13.93 5.16
N LYS A 62 -8.26 14.03 6.09
CA LYS A 62 -8.09 13.52 7.46
C LYS A 62 -7.92 12.02 7.50
N VAL A 63 -8.67 11.28 6.69
CA VAL A 63 -8.58 9.82 6.62
C VAL A 63 -7.26 9.38 6.00
N VAL A 64 -6.79 10.05 4.95
CA VAL A 64 -5.48 9.73 4.34
C VAL A 64 -4.35 10.03 5.30
N PHE A 65 -4.38 11.18 5.97
CA PHE A 65 -3.36 11.55 6.96
C PHE A 65 -3.37 10.60 8.17
N GLY A 66 -4.55 10.34 8.75
CA GLY A 66 -4.70 9.43 9.88
C GLY A 66 -4.32 7.99 9.52
N GLY A 67 -4.71 7.50 8.34
CA GLY A 67 -4.34 6.18 7.83
C GLY A 67 -2.84 6.06 7.58
N SER A 68 -2.20 7.10 7.04
CA SER A 68 -0.74 7.13 6.85
C SER A 68 0.02 7.12 8.17
N LEU A 69 -0.46 7.87 9.17
CA LEU A 69 0.11 7.88 10.52
C LEU A 69 -0.06 6.51 11.19
N TRP A 70 -1.23 5.91 11.07
CA TRP A 70 -1.53 4.57 11.59
C TRP A 70 -0.64 3.51 10.94
N ALA A 71 -0.54 3.49 9.61
CA ALA A 71 0.31 2.57 8.88
C ALA A 71 1.78 2.71 9.30
N ALA A 72 2.31 3.94 9.36
CA ALA A 72 3.69 4.20 9.79
C ALA A 72 3.96 3.73 11.23
N TYR A 73 3.02 3.99 12.15
CA TYR A 73 3.13 3.58 13.55
C TYR A 73 3.13 2.06 13.70
N PHE A 74 2.17 1.36 13.10
CA PHE A 74 2.09 -0.10 13.18
C PHE A 74 3.19 -0.81 12.39
N SER A 75 3.67 -0.21 11.30
CA SER A 75 4.85 -0.70 10.57
C SER A 75 6.09 -0.63 11.46
N LEU A 76 6.32 0.51 12.15
CA LEU A 76 7.41 0.63 13.10
C LEU A 76 7.32 -0.38 14.24
N LEU A 77 6.13 -0.55 14.84
CA LEU A 77 5.86 -1.58 15.87
C LEU A 77 6.15 -2.99 15.37
N THR A 78 5.86 -3.28 14.10
CA THR A 78 6.12 -4.59 13.50
C THR A 78 7.60 -4.95 13.55
N SER A 79 8.51 -3.97 13.46
CA SER A 79 9.95 -4.21 13.60
C SER A 79 10.37 -4.72 14.99
N PHE A 80 9.53 -4.48 16.02
CA PHE A 80 9.75 -4.92 17.40
C PHE A 80 8.92 -6.16 17.77
N SER A 81 8.26 -6.80 16.80
CA SER A 81 7.43 -7.98 17.05
C SER A 81 8.25 -9.14 17.66
N PRO A 82 7.89 -9.63 18.85
CA PRO A 82 8.65 -10.68 19.54
C PRO A 82 8.30 -12.10 19.07
N SER A 83 7.17 -12.25 18.37
CA SER A 83 6.67 -13.55 17.90
C SER A 83 5.87 -13.38 16.61
N TYR A 84 5.73 -14.48 15.87
CA TYR A 84 4.95 -14.53 14.63
C TYR A 84 3.49 -14.09 14.79
N GLY A 85 2.81 -14.50 15.88
CA GLY A 85 1.42 -14.07 16.14
C GLY A 85 1.27 -12.55 16.30
N TRP A 86 2.19 -11.92 17.04
CA TRP A 86 2.25 -10.45 17.14
C TRP A 86 2.56 -9.81 15.78
N PHE A 87 3.47 -10.40 15.00
CA PHE A 87 3.81 -9.90 13.68
C PHE A 87 2.60 -9.88 12.75
N ILE A 88 1.83 -10.97 12.66
CA ILE A 88 0.62 -11.04 11.83
C ILE A 88 -0.42 -10.01 12.27
N PHE A 89 -0.67 -9.89 13.58
CA PHE A 89 -1.64 -8.93 14.11
C PHE A 89 -1.25 -7.49 13.75
N LEU A 90 0.03 -7.14 13.91
CA LEU A 90 0.53 -5.81 13.55
C LEU A 90 0.44 -5.58 12.02
N ARG A 91 0.69 -6.61 11.22
CA ARG A 91 0.51 -6.56 9.75
C ARG A 91 -0.93 -6.33 9.34
N PHE A 92 -1.89 -6.99 10.00
CA PHE A 92 -3.31 -6.68 9.82
C PHE A 92 -3.61 -5.20 10.12
N MET A 93 -3.06 -4.66 11.21
CA MET A 93 -3.22 -3.24 11.56
C MET A 93 -2.57 -2.29 10.55
N VAL A 94 -1.41 -2.66 9.97
CA VAL A 94 -0.82 -1.92 8.84
C VAL A 94 -1.78 -1.91 7.65
N GLY A 95 -2.36 -3.06 7.29
CA GLY A 95 -3.38 -3.17 6.24
C GLY A 95 -4.55 -2.22 6.45
N CYS A 96 -5.00 -2.06 7.70
CA CYS A 96 -6.02 -1.07 8.06
C CYS A 96 -5.59 0.38 7.82
N GLY A 97 -4.35 0.75 8.13
CA GLY A 97 -3.81 2.08 7.85
C GLY A 97 -3.70 2.36 6.35
N VAL A 98 -3.19 1.37 5.60
CA VAL A 98 -3.07 1.40 4.13
C VAL A 98 -4.44 1.60 3.46
N ALA A 99 -5.51 1.01 4.01
CA ALA A 99 -6.88 1.25 3.55
C ALA A 99 -7.35 2.71 3.71
N GLY A 100 -6.80 3.45 4.67
CA GLY A 100 -6.99 4.89 4.79
C GLY A 100 -6.17 5.68 3.77
N CYS A 101 -4.92 5.27 3.53
CA CYS A 101 -4.05 5.87 2.52
C CYS A 101 -4.64 5.80 1.11
N SER A 102 -5.27 4.68 0.77
CA SER A 102 -5.84 4.43 -0.57
C SER A 102 -6.98 5.40 -0.93
N GLN A 103 -7.65 6.02 0.06
CA GLN A 103 -8.60 7.13 -0.15
C GLN A 103 -7.95 8.35 -0.83
N GLY A 104 -6.62 8.42 -0.82
CA GLY A 104 -5.83 9.42 -1.53
C GLY A 104 -5.99 9.35 -3.04
N PHE A 105 -6.38 8.19 -3.61
CA PHE A 105 -6.73 8.10 -5.02
C PHE A 105 -7.93 9.02 -5.34
N VAL A 106 -8.99 8.95 -4.53
CA VAL A 106 -10.18 9.78 -4.74
C VAL A 106 -9.86 11.26 -4.52
N LEU A 107 -9.08 11.59 -3.49
CA LEU A 107 -8.63 12.96 -3.25
C LEU A 107 -7.89 13.52 -4.48
N LYS A 108 -7.02 12.74 -5.15
CA LYS A 108 -6.35 13.17 -6.39
C LYS A 108 -7.35 13.48 -7.50
N THR A 109 -8.37 12.63 -7.69
CA THR A 109 -9.38 12.87 -8.73
C THR A 109 -10.18 14.15 -8.49
N GLU A 110 -10.33 14.59 -7.24
CA GLU A 110 -11.03 15.82 -6.90
C GLU A 110 -10.23 17.09 -7.23
N PHE A 111 -8.89 17.02 -7.16
CA PHE A 111 -8.02 18.12 -7.58
C PHE A 111 -7.73 18.14 -9.09
N ILE A 112 -7.84 17.00 -9.78
CA ILE A 112 -7.53 16.88 -11.20
C ILE A 112 -8.77 17.18 -12.06
N PRO A 113 -8.69 18.09 -13.05
CA PRO A 113 -9.76 18.34 -14.01
C PRO A 113 -10.13 17.08 -14.80
N ALA A 114 -11.43 16.88 -15.07
CA ALA A 114 -11.95 15.66 -15.68
C ALA A 114 -11.25 15.25 -16.99
N SER A 115 -10.86 16.23 -17.83
CA SER A 115 -10.16 16.00 -19.10
C SER A 115 -8.76 15.38 -18.95
N TYR A 116 -8.06 15.67 -17.85
CA TYR A 116 -6.68 15.20 -17.63
C TYR A 116 -6.59 13.97 -16.72
N ARG A 117 -7.71 13.53 -16.11
CA ARG A 117 -7.73 12.37 -15.19
C ARG A 117 -7.20 11.10 -15.86
N ALA A 118 -7.58 10.86 -17.11
CA ALA A 118 -7.17 9.67 -17.86
C ALA A 118 -5.65 9.59 -18.10
N TYR A 119 -4.95 10.73 -18.11
CA TYR A 119 -3.51 10.80 -18.31
C TYR A 119 -2.74 10.86 -16.96
N LEU A 120 -3.20 11.72 -16.04
CA LEU A 120 -2.48 11.99 -14.79
C LEU A 120 -2.62 10.88 -13.75
N LEU A 121 -3.74 10.13 -13.74
CA LEU A 121 -3.93 9.04 -12.78
C LEU A 121 -3.02 7.84 -13.08
N PRO A 122 -2.89 7.35 -14.34
CA PRO A 122 -1.89 6.33 -14.66
C PRO A 122 -0.45 6.82 -14.45
N LEU A 123 -0.15 8.09 -14.74
CA LEU A 123 1.17 8.66 -14.46
C LEU A 123 1.52 8.60 -12.96
N ALA A 124 0.52 8.64 -12.08
CA ALA A 124 0.72 8.48 -10.64
C ALA A 124 1.16 7.06 -10.24
N SER A 125 1.02 6.06 -11.11
CA SER A 125 1.54 4.70 -10.91
C SER A 125 3.06 4.63 -10.99
N ILE A 126 3.73 5.62 -11.62
CA ILE A 126 5.20 5.71 -11.60
C ILE A 126 5.70 5.83 -10.15
N PHE A 127 4.98 6.61 -9.32
CA PHE A 127 5.34 6.74 -7.91
C PHE A 127 5.16 5.44 -7.13
N TRP A 128 4.16 4.62 -7.50
CA TRP A 128 4.01 3.30 -6.92
C TRP A 128 5.23 2.42 -7.23
N MET A 129 5.65 2.41 -8.51
CA MET A 129 6.84 1.68 -8.93
C MET A 129 8.12 2.16 -8.23
N ILE A 130 8.30 3.48 -8.09
CA ILE A 130 9.43 4.05 -7.34
C ILE A 130 9.44 3.54 -5.90
N GLY A 131 8.28 3.46 -5.25
CA GLY A 131 8.16 2.88 -3.90
C GLY A 131 8.53 1.38 -3.87
N SER A 132 8.05 0.60 -4.85
CA SER A 132 8.41 -0.81 -4.98
C SER A 132 9.92 -1.02 -5.18
N MET A 133 10.57 -0.19 -6.00
CA MET A 133 12.03 -0.20 -6.18
C MET A 133 12.75 0.14 -4.89
N LEU A 134 12.30 1.19 -4.21
CA LEU A 134 12.96 1.69 -3.00
C LEU A 134 12.98 0.62 -1.91
N ILE A 135 11.90 -0.14 -1.72
CA ILE A 135 11.88 -1.21 -0.72
C ILE A 135 12.75 -2.41 -1.11
N ILE A 136 12.84 -2.76 -2.40
CA ILE A 136 13.72 -3.86 -2.86
C ILE A 136 15.19 -3.47 -2.68
N VAL A 137 15.58 -2.25 -3.06
CA VAL A 137 16.94 -1.73 -2.83
C VAL A 137 17.27 -1.65 -1.34
N LEU A 138 16.31 -1.23 -0.52
CA LEU A 138 16.46 -1.22 0.93
C LEU A 138 16.66 -2.64 1.47
N GLY A 139 15.89 -3.61 0.97
CA GLY A 139 16.08 -5.03 1.28
C GLY A 139 17.47 -5.52 0.93
N MET A 140 17.89 -5.30 -0.31
CA MET A 140 19.20 -5.71 -0.84
C MET A 140 20.38 -5.18 -0.01
N THR A 141 20.28 -3.97 0.51
CA THR A 141 21.38 -3.29 1.22
C THR A 141 21.35 -3.52 2.74
N VAL A 142 20.16 -3.60 3.33
CA VAL A 142 19.97 -3.61 4.79
C VAL A 142 19.79 -5.03 5.33
N VAL A 143 19.07 -5.90 4.62
CA VAL A 143 18.77 -7.26 5.12
C VAL A 143 20.05 -8.07 5.36
N PRO A 144 21.04 -8.11 4.43
CA PRO A 144 22.26 -8.90 4.65
C PRO A 144 23.15 -8.42 5.80
N THR A 145 23.02 -7.16 6.21
CA THR A 145 23.92 -6.54 7.21
C THR A 145 23.25 -6.35 8.57
N LEU A 146 22.01 -5.87 8.59
CA LEU A 146 21.27 -5.49 9.80
C LEU A 146 19.98 -6.30 9.99
N GLY A 147 19.59 -7.11 9.01
CA GLY A 147 18.37 -7.92 9.05
C GLY A 147 17.08 -7.16 8.72
N TRP A 148 16.00 -7.93 8.57
CA TRP A 148 14.69 -7.43 8.12
C TRP A 148 14.03 -6.43 9.10
N ARG A 149 14.32 -6.52 10.40
CA ARG A 149 13.77 -5.59 11.41
C ARG A 149 14.24 -4.16 11.16
N TRP A 150 15.51 -3.98 10.82
CA TRP A 150 16.06 -2.67 10.50
C TRP A 150 15.54 -2.15 9.15
N MET A 151 15.35 -3.04 8.16
CA MET A 151 14.71 -2.67 6.90
C MET A 151 13.32 -2.06 7.14
N ILE A 152 12.48 -2.66 7.99
CA ILE A 152 11.15 -2.09 8.34
C ILE A 152 11.29 -0.73 9.03
N ARG A 153 12.25 -0.55 9.95
CA ARG A 153 12.45 0.75 10.61
C ARG A 153 12.81 1.84 9.60
N LEU A 154 13.67 1.51 8.65
CA LEU A 154 14.10 2.44 7.61
C LEU A 154 12.99 2.70 6.57
N SER A 155 12.10 1.73 6.30
CA SER A 155 10.97 1.91 5.38
C SER A 155 9.94 2.93 5.90
N VAL A 156 9.89 3.16 7.21
CA VAL A 156 9.00 4.16 7.83
C VAL A 156 9.51 5.60 7.62
N ILE A 157 10.82 5.81 7.38
CA ILE A 157 11.39 7.15 7.24
C ILE A 157 10.77 7.94 6.06
N PRO A 158 10.67 7.40 4.83
CA PRO A 158 9.96 8.05 3.74
C PRO A 158 8.49 8.37 4.08
N SER A 159 7.82 7.47 4.80
CA SER A 159 6.42 7.64 5.22
C SER A 159 6.26 8.84 6.17
N ILE A 160 7.18 9.02 7.12
CA ILE A 160 7.20 10.20 8.01
C ILE A 160 7.43 11.49 7.22
N PHE A 161 8.37 11.49 6.27
CA PHE A 161 8.63 12.67 5.45
C PHE A 161 7.40 13.06 4.61
N ILE A 162 6.72 12.07 4.03
CA ILE A 162 5.49 12.28 3.28
C ILE A 162 4.37 12.80 4.18
N LEU A 163 4.24 12.32 5.42
CA LEU A 163 3.26 12.84 6.39
C LEU A 163 3.45 14.33 6.65
N ILE A 164 4.69 14.80 6.79
CA ILE A 164 5.00 16.23 6.95
C ILE A 164 4.58 17.00 5.69
N LEU A 165 4.93 16.50 4.50
CA LEU A 165 4.54 17.14 3.24
C LEU A 165 3.01 17.18 3.04
N PHE A 166 2.30 16.18 3.55
CA PHE A 166 0.84 16.08 3.40
C PHE A 166 0.08 17.16 4.20
N GLN A 167 0.69 17.70 5.26
CA GLN A 167 0.10 18.80 6.04
C GLN A 167 -0.07 20.10 5.24
N PHE A 168 0.70 20.28 4.16
CA PHE A 168 0.59 21.47 3.31
C PHE A 168 -0.51 21.38 2.25
N ILE A 169 -1.10 20.18 2.07
CA ILE A 169 -2.15 19.92 1.10
C ILE A 169 -3.50 20.28 1.76
N PRO A 170 -4.29 21.20 1.17
CA PRO A 170 -5.62 21.51 1.70
C PRO A 170 -6.60 20.34 1.48
N GLU A 171 -7.70 20.34 2.22
CA GLU A 171 -8.84 19.48 1.93
C GLU A 171 -9.47 19.85 0.57
N SER A 172 -10.15 18.92 -0.09
CA SER A 172 -10.70 19.21 -1.41
C SER A 172 -11.82 20.26 -1.39
N ALA A 173 -11.83 21.13 -2.40
CA ALA A 173 -12.90 22.11 -2.56
C ALA A 173 -14.26 21.43 -2.71
N ARG A 174 -14.31 20.26 -3.36
CA ARG A 174 -15.53 19.46 -3.52
C ARG A 174 -16.09 19.00 -2.18
N TYR A 175 -15.23 18.46 -1.30
CA TYR A 175 -15.65 18.06 0.04
C TYR A 175 -16.13 19.28 0.84
N ASN A 176 -15.39 20.39 0.80
CA ASN A 176 -15.76 21.62 1.53
C ASN A 176 -17.12 22.17 1.09
N VAL A 177 -17.44 22.14 -0.21
CA VAL A 177 -18.78 22.47 -0.72
C VAL A 177 -19.82 21.54 -0.09
N SER A 178 -19.64 20.22 -0.18
CA SER A 178 -20.59 19.24 0.37
C SER A 178 -20.74 19.23 1.89
N ALA A 179 -19.75 19.76 2.59
CA ALA A 179 -19.80 19.95 4.04
C ALA A 179 -20.49 21.28 4.42
N GLY A 180 -20.95 22.09 3.45
CA GLY A 180 -21.53 23.41 3.65
C GLY A 180 -20.50 24.52 3.94
N ASN A 181 -19.20 24.24 3.83
CA ASN A 181 -18.14 25.19 4.09
C ASN A 181 -17.68 25.91 2.81
N MET A 182 -18.56 26.77 2.30
CA MET A 182 -18.33 27.51 1.04
C MET A 182 -17.09 28.42 1.09
N LYS A 183 -16.80 29.03 2.24
CA LYS A 183 -15.63 29.91 2.40
C LYS A 183 -14.32 29.16 2.20
N ALA A 184 -14.16 28.01 2.87
CA ALA A 184 -12.96 27.19 2.72
C ALA A 184 -12.81 26.59 1.31
N ALA A 185 -13.93 26.29 0.64
CA ALA A 185 -13.91 25.83 -0.75
C ALA A 185 -13.38 26.91 -1.69
N VAL A 186 -13.87 28.16 -1.58
CA VAL A 186 -13.39 29.29 -2.38
C VAL A 186 -11.91 29.56 -2.12
N GLU A 187 -11.48 29.60 -0.86
CA GLU A 187 -10.08 29.83 -0.49
C GLU A 187 -9.14 28.75 -1.09
N THR A 188 -9.58 27.48 -1.05
CA THR A 188 -8.83 26.37 -1.66
C THR A 188 -8.70 26.56 -3.17
N LEU A 189 -9.79 26.94 -3.84
CA LEU A 189 -9.80 27.17 -5.28
C LEU A 189 -8.95 28.38 -5.67
N GLU A 190 -9.00 29.47 -4.92
CA GLU A 190 -8.15 30.65 -5.11
C GLU A 190 -6.67 30.32 -4.91
N ARG A 191 -6.33 29.49 -3.92
CA ARG A 191 -4.96 29.01 -3.72
C ARG A 191 -4.47 28.20 -4.93
N ILE A 192 -5.29 27.28 -5.43
CA ILE A 192 -4.96 26.48 -6.62
C ILE A 192 -4.83 27.37 -7.86
N ALA A 193 -5.73 28.33 -8.05
CA ALA A 193 -5.72 29.29 -9.16
C ALA A 193 -4.43 30.11 -9.15
N ARG A 194 -4.03 30.64 -7.98
CA ARG A 194 -2.76 31.36 -7.79
C ARG A 194 -1.54 30.48 -8.12
N MET A 195 -1.52 29.22 -7.65
CA MET A 195 -0.44 28.28 -7.95
C MET A 195 -0.33 27.97 -9.44
N ASN A 196 -1.47 27.86 -10.12
CA ASN A 196 -1.55 27.58 -11.56
C ASN A 196 -1.42 28.83 -12.44
N ARG A 197 -1.24 30.02 -11.85
CA ARG A 197 -1.24 31.32 -12.55
C ARG A 197 -2.49 31.53 -13.42
N ALA A 198 -3.63 31.03 -12.94
CA ALA A 198 -4.93 31.14 -13.59
C ALA A 198 -5.91 31.95 -12.73
N SER A 199 -6.97 32.47 -13.33
CA SER A 199 -8.10 33.06 -12.62
C SER A 199 -9.22 32.03 -12.45
N LEU A 200 -10.07 32.23 -11.43
CA LEU A 200 -11.27 31.42 -11.28
C LEU A 200 -12.27 31.74 -12.40
N PRO A 201 -13.04 30.75 -12.88
CA PRO A 201 -14.14 31.01 -13.79
C PRO A 201 -15.15 31.98 -13.16
N PRO A 202 -15.77 32.88 -13.96
CA PRO A 202 -16.80 33.76 -13.45
C PRO A 202 -18.02 32.95 -13.00
N GLY A 203 -18.54 33.23 -11.81
CA GLY A 203 -19.73 32.59 -11.25
C GLY A 203 -19.64 32.37 -9.75
N ASN A 204 -20.77 31.96 -9.17
CA ASN A 204 -20.81 31.51 -7.77
C ASN A 204 -20.65 29.99 -7.73
N LEU A 205 -19.87 29.50 -6.76
CA LEU A 205 -19.89 28.08 -6.43
C LEU A 205 -21.28 27.76 -5.89
N VAL A 206 -21.99 26.90 -6.60
CA VAL A 206 -23.30 26.39 -6.20
C VAL A 206 -23.16 24.88 -6.09
N GLU A 207 -23.52 24.35 -4.93
CA GLU A 207 -23.69 22.90 -4.81
C GLU A 207 -24.98 22.51 -5.53
N THR A 208 -24.91 21.51 -6.41
CA THR A 208 -26.13 20.83 -6.88
C THR A 208 -26.83 20.25 -5.66
N VAL A 209 -28.04 20.70 -5.34
CA VAL A 209 -28.80 20.24 -4.17
C VAL A 209 -28.90 18.72 -4.21
N VAL A 210 -28.09 18.03 -3.41
CA VAL A 210 -28.15 16.58 -3.27
C VAL A 210 -29.12 16.30 -2.13
N GLU A 211 -30.36 15.92 -2.48
CA GLU A 211 -31.44 15.69 -1.50
C GLU A 211 -31.16 14.51 -0.55
N GLU A 212 -30.31 13.56 -0.91
CA GLU A 212 -29.94 12.43 -0.06
C GLU A 212 -28.43 12.15 -0.05
N ARG A 213 -27.85 11.99 1.14
CA ARG A 213 -26.50 11.42 1.28
C ARG A 213 -26.51 10.00 0.71
N GLY A 214 -25.66 9.73 -0.28
CA GLY A 214 -25.60 8.43 -0.95
C GLY A 214 -25.43 7.28 0.02
N SER A 215 -26.33 6.31 -0.02
CA SER A 215 -26.26 5.05 0.75
C SER A 215 -25.47 3.99 -0.02
N TRP A 216 -24.79 3.08 0.69
CA TRP A 216 -24.15 1.91 0.06
C TRP A 216 -25.14 1.06 -0.75
N ARG A 217 -26.43 1.10 -0.41
CA ARG A 217 -27.51 0.44 -1.16
C ARG A 217 -27.66 0.97 -2.59
N LEU A 218 -27.28 2.23 -2.83
CA LEU A 218 -27.30 2.86 -4.15
C LEU A 218 -26.37 2.12 -5.13
N LEU A 219 -25.26 1.56 -4.64
CA LEU A 219 -24.32 0.78 -5.45
C LEU A 219 -24.95 -0.49 -6.04
N ILE A 220 -25.97 -1.03 -5.37
CA ILE A 220 -26.67 -2.26 -5.79
C ILE A 220 -28.00 -1.92 -6.50
N SER A 221 -28.37 -0.64 -6.55
CA SER A 221 -29.58 -0.18 -7.23
C SER A 221 -29.55 -0.53 -8.73
N PRO A 222 -30.69 -0.77 -9.38
CA PRO A 222 -30.74 -1.16 -10.79
C PRO A 222 -30.03 -0.15 -11.72
N THR A 223 -29.98 1.12 -11.34
CA THR A 223 -29.27 2.18 -12.09
C THR A 223 -27.76 2.00 -12.11
N TYR A 224 -27.14 1.59 -11.00
CA TYR A 224 -25.68 1.50 -10.85
C TYR A 224 -25.14 0.05 -10.80
N ARG A 225 -26.01 -0.95 -10.61
CA ARG A 225 -25.63 -2.36 -10.40
C ARG A 225 -24.68 -2.90 -11.47
N ARG A 226 -24.93 -2.62 -12.75
CA ARG A 226 -24.07 -3.07 -13.84
C ARG A 226 -22.67 -2.47 -13.73
N THR A 227 -22.59 -1.15 -13.51
CA THR A 227 -21.32 -0.43 -13.37
C THR A 227 -20.55 -0.91 -12.14
N SER A 228 -21.22 -1.06 -10.99
CA SER A 228 -20.60 -1.54 -9.75
C SER A 228 -20.06 -2.96 -9.89
N LEU A 229 -20.82 -3.89 -10.49
CA LEU A 229 -20.35 -5.26 -10.71
C LEU A 229 -19.17 -5.33 -11.67
N LEU A 230 -19.21 -4.57 -12.77
CA LEU A 230 -18.09 -4.51 -13.71
C LEU A 230 -16.83 -3.93 -13.06
N LEU A 231 -16.98 -2.88 -12.23
CA LEU A 231 -15.86 -2.31 -11.50
C LEU A 231 -15.28 -3.29 -10.47
N TRP A 232 -16.12 -3.99 -9.69
CA TRP A 232 -15.64 -4.98 -8.73
C TRP A 232 -14.92 -6.13 -9.41
N TYR A 233 -15.49 -6.67 -10.50
CA TYR A 233 -14.86 -7.74 -11.25
C TYR A 233 -13.53 -7.29 -11.87
N SER A 234 -13.50 -6.12 -12.50
CA SER A 234 -12.29 -5.57 -13.10
C SER A 234 -11.19 -5.35 -12.06
N TRP A 235 -11.53 -4.79 -10.89
CA TRP A 235 -10.56 -4.60 -9.81
C TRP A 235 -10.13 -5.91 -9.20
N PHE A 236 -11.03 -6.88 -9.01
CA PHE A 236 -10.68 -8.21 -8.53
C PHE A 236 -9.66 -8.88 -9.44
N VAL A 237 -9.92 -8.92 -10.76
CA VAL A 237 -8.99 -9.52 -11.73
C VAL A 237 -7.65 -8.79 -11.74
N ALA A 238 -7.67 -7.45 -11.76
CA ALA A 238 -6.45 -6.64 -11.75
C ALA A 238 -5.62 -6.84 -10.49
N SER A 239 -6.23 -6.80 -9.30
CA SER A 239 -5.55 -7.00 -8.02
C SER A 239 -5.05 -8.43 -7.85
N PHE A 240 -5.86 -9.43 -8.21
CA PHE A 240 -5.46 -10.84 -8.14
C PHE A 240 -4.26 -11.11 -9.05
N SER A 241 -4.29 -10.61 -10.29
CA SER A 241 -3.20 -10.81 -11.25
C SER A 241 -1.95 -10.08 -10.79
N TYR A 242 -2.07 -8.80 -10.41
CA TYR A 242 -0.91 -7.98 -10.04
C TYR A 242 -0.22 -8.49 -8.76
N TYR A 243 -0.96 -8.61 -7.65
CA TYR A 243 -0.38 -9.04 -6.37
C TYR A 243 -0.05 -10.52 -6.37
N GLY A 244 -0.83 -11.35 -7.07
CA GLY A 244 -0.51 -12.76 -7.29
C GLY A 244 0.83 -12.93 -7.99
N SER A 245 1.10 -12.17 -9.05
CA SER A 245 2.40 -12.20 -9.73
C SER A 245 3.54 -11.65 -8.88
N VAL A 246 3.33 -10.58 -8.09
CA VAL A 246 4.38 -10.08 -7.16
C VAL A 246 4.75 -11.15 -6.12
N LEU A 247 3.76 -11.63 -5.37
CA LEU A 247 4.00 -12.52 -4.23
C LEU A 247 4.47 -13.91 -4.69
N SER A 248 3.96 -14.41 -5.81
CA SER A 248 4.46 -15.67 -6.38
C SER A 248 5.91 -15.53 -6.85
N SER A 249 6.31 -14.35 -7.36
CA SER A 249 7.71 -14.15 -7.79
C SER A 249 8.68 -14.27 -6.60
N SER A 250 8.31 -13.72 -5.43
CA SER A 250 9.12 -13.86 -4.22
C SER A 250 9.17 -15.30 -3.71
N GLU A 251 8.03 -16.01 -3.68
CA GLU A 251 7.99 -17.41 -3.25
C GLU A 251 8.75 -18.34 -4.22
N LEU A 252 8.75 -18.04 -5.53
CA LEU A 252 9.51 -18.81 -6.52
C LEU A 252 11.01 -18.58 -6.43
N LEU A 253 11.44 -17.35 -6.08
CA LEU A 253 12.83 -17.01 -5.84
C LEU A 253 13.35 -17.56 -4.51
N GLU A 254 12.44 -17.85 -3.58
CA GLU A 254 12.76 -18.60 -2.40
C GLU A 254 13.17 -19.99 -2.83
N LYS A 255 14.48 -20.29 -2.75
CA LYS A 255 15.00 -21.62 -3.03
C LYS A 255 14.31 -22.55 -2.03
N ASN A 256 13.33 -23.32 -2.51
CA ASN A 256 12.66 -24.38 -1.75
C ASN A 256 13.69 -25.03 -0.83
N LEU A 257 13.40 -25.09 0.49
CA LEU A 257 14.30 -25.66 1.51
C LEU A 257 15.16 -26.75 0.89
N LEU A 258 16.43 -26.44 0.63
CA LEU A 258 17.32 -27.42 0.03
C LEU A 258 17.66 -28.40 1.15
N CYS A 259 16.92 -29.50 1.19
CA CYS A 259 17.25 -30.68 1.99
C CYS A 259 18.40 -31.38 1.27
N VAL A 260 19.62 -30.92 1.53
CA VAL A 260 20.84 -31.51 0.98
C VAL A 260 21.38 -32.53 1.98
N THR A 261 21.73 -33.72 1.51
CA THR A 261 22.37 -34.76 2.33
C THR A 261 23.82 -34.44 2.69
N ASP A 262 24.47 -33.54 1.95
CA ASP A 262 25.83 -33.03 2.19
C ASP A 262 25.87 -31.52 1.92
N ALA A 263 25.95 -30.70 2.97
CA ALA A 263 26.08 -29.25 2.82
C ALA A 263 27.51 -28.78 3.12
N ASP A 264 28.08 -28.03 2.19
CA ASP A 264 29.36 -27.34 2.32
C ASP A 264 29.37 -26.42 3.55
N ALA A 265 30.59 -26.19 4.09
CA ALA A 265 30.87 -25.50 5.34
C ALA A 265 30.38 -24.03 5.44
N GLU A 266 29.79 -23.47 4.38
CA GLU A 266 29.27 -22.10 4.31
C GLU A 266 27.81 -21.96 4.80
N HIS A 267 27.06 -23.05 5.01
CA HIS A 267 25.63 -22.99 5.34
C HIS A 267 25.38 -23.13 6.85
N GLN A 268 25.25 -21.99 7.55
CA GLN A 268 24.93 -21.94 8.98
C GLN A 268 23.42 -21.91 9.25
N GLN A 269 22.75 -23.07 9.24
CA GLN A 269 21.65 -23.44 10.16
C GLN A 269 21.16 -24.86 9.88
N LYS A 270 21.21 -25.75 10.87
CA LYS A 270 20.91 -27.18 10.73
C LYS A 270 19.55 -27.50 11.34
N HIS A 271 18.62 -28.08 10.56
CA HIS A 271 17.44 -28.77 11.08
C HIS A 271 17.45 -30.24 10.67
N HIS A 272 17.23 -31.12 11.65
CA HIS A 272 16.95 -32.54 11.42
C HIS A 272 15.43 -32.72 11.31
N HIS A 273 14.92 -33.05 10.13
CA HIS A 273 13.55 -33.58 10.01
C HIS A 273 13.57 -35.09 10.32
N PRO A 274 12.60 -35.65 11.06
CA PRO A 274 12.68 -37.05 11.53
C PRO A 274 12.63 -38.12 10.43
N GLN A 275 12.40 -37.75 9.17
CA GLN A 275 12.30 -38.72 8.06
C GLN A 275 13.04 -38.35 6.77
N ASP A 276 13.57 -37.15 6.59
CA ASP A 276 14.35 -36.78 5.39
C ASP A 276 15.36 -35.65 5.70
N GLY A 277 16.66 -35.96 5.62
CA GLY A 277 17.77 -35.00 5.46
C GLY A 277 17.92 -33.84 6.46
N THR A 278 19.00 -33.07 6.28
CA THR A 278 19.15 -31.74 6.88
C THR A 278 18.69 -30.67 5.90
N CYS A 279 17.63 -29.94 6.24
CA CYS A 279 17.09 -28.88 5.39
C CYS A 279 17.61 -27.51 5.83
N TYR A 280 18.10 -26.73 4.88
CA TYR A 280 18.65 -25.39 5.11
C TYR A 280 17.67 -24.32 4.63
N CYS A 281 17.44 -23.29 5.45
CA CYS A 281 16.74 -22.07 5.03
C CYS A 281 17.78 -21.11 4.44
N ILE A 282 17.59 -20.69 3.19
CA ILE A 282 18.53 -19.82 2.49
C ILE A 282 17.88 -18.44 2.35
N PRO A 283 18.37 -17.39 3.05
CA PRO A 283 17.87 -16.04 2.89
C PRO A 283 18.19 -15.50 1.49
N PHE A 284 17.53 -14.41 1.08
CA PHE A 284 17.75 -13.87 -0.26
C PHE A 284 19.18 -13.41 -0.48
N GLY A 285 19.79 -13.91 -1.56
CA GLY A 285 21.07 -13.45 -2.03
C GLY A 285 20.96 -12.17 -2.86
N TYR A 286 22.08 -11.53 -3.12
CA TYR A 286 22.15 -10.32 -3.95
C TYR A 286 21.51 -10.51 -5.35
N GLY A 287 21.68 -11.70 -5.96
CA GLY A 287 21.09 -12.04 -7.26
C GLY A 287 19.56 -12.15 -7.26
N ASP A 288 18.96 -12.54 -6.13
CA ASP A 288 17.50 -12.66 -6.01
C ASP A 288 16.86 -11.27 -5.96
N TYR A 289 17.48 -10.34 -5.22
CA TYR A 289 17.11 -8.92 -5.22
C TYR A 289 17.25 -8.29 -6.61
N GLN A 290 18.30 -8.62 -7.37
CA GLN A 290 18.44 -8.14 -8.75
C GLN A 290 17.29 -8.64 -9.64
N THR A 291 16.90 -9.91 -9.49
CA THR A 291 15.76 -10.48 -10.23
C THR A 291 14.45 -9.79 -9.87
N LEU A 292 14.22 -9.49 -8.58
CA LEU A 292 13.06 -8.71 -8.12
C LEU A 292 13.06 -7.29 -8.71
N LEU A 293 14.22 -6.62 -8.75
CA LEU A 293 14.34 -5.29 -9.37
C LEU A 293 14.01 -5.34 -10.86
N VAL A 294 14.57 -6.30 -11.60
CA VAL A 294 14.29 -6.47 -13.04
C VAL A 294 12.82 -6.81 -13.28
N SER A 295 12.21 -7.68 -12.45
CA SER A 295 10.78 -8.02 -12.52
C SER A 295 9.90 -6.80 -12.30
N CYS A 296 10.25 -5.91 -11.38
CA CYS A 296 9.49 -4.68 -11.19
C CYS A 296 9.74 -3.63 -12.28
N LEU A 297 10.94 -3.55 -12.88
CA LEU A 297 11.21 -2.70 -14.05
C LEU A 297 10.47 -3.18 -15.31
N GLY A 298 10.35 -4.50 -15.50
CA GLY A 298 9.61 -5.10 -16.61
C GLY A 298 8.09 -4.86 -16.57
N ARG A 299 7.58 -4.25 -15.49
CA ARG A 299 6.17 -3.85 -15.33
C ARG A 299 5.90 -2.41 -15.76
N LEU A 300 6.88 -1.73 -16.34
CA LEU A 300 6.69 -0.43 -16.99
C LEU A 300 5.70 -0.58 -18.16
N PRO A 301 4.64 0.24 -18.23
CA PRO A 301 3.73 0.27 -19.37
C PRO A 301 4.39 0.84 -20.64
#